data_AF-A0A938GP49-F1
#
_entry.id   AF-A0A938GP49-F1
#
_cell.length_a   1.000
_cell.length_b   1.000
_cell.length_c   1.000
_cell.angle_alpha   90.00
_cell.angle_beta   90.00
_cell.angle_gamma   90.00
#
_symmetry.space_group_name_H-M   'P 1'
#
loop_
_entity.id
_entity.type
_entity.pdbx_description
1 polymer ?
#
loop_
_entity_poly.entity_id
_entity_poly.type
_entity_poly.pdbx_seq_one_letter_code
_entity_poly.pdbx_strand_id
1 'polypeptide(L)'
;METSTPSAGRIRFQPGMAPDRPLRIIQVFNRYLLPGGEEKSVHRIAEDLSAGGHQVIRFWKASEEWKGPAAPPRWRQPFLLWNNRKVLDELEELQRTHKADLWLLHNIVPVVSLGIFRRASRLNVPIIQWLHNYRPLSPGGALFAGTRQLQPDDPLIL
;
A
#
# COMPACT_ATOMS: atom_id res chain seq x y z
N MET A 1 -33.99 12.13 26.84
CA MET A 1 -33.96 11.75 25.41
C MET A 1 -32.50 11.85 24.98
N GLU A 2 -31.72 10.82 25.24
CA GLU A 2 -30.32 10.75 24.84
C GLU A 2 -30.26 10.32 23.37
N THR A 3 -29.75 11.22 22.52
CA THR A 3 -29.49 10.93 21.12
C THR A 3 -28.18 10.15 21.01
N SER A 4 -28.30 8.82 21.00
CA SER A 4 -27.21 7.90 20.67
C SER A 4 -26.79 8.11 19.21
N THR A 5 -25.64 8.76 19.03
CA THR A 5 -24.98 8.85 17.72
C THR A 5 -24.38 7.47 17.40
N PRO A 6 -24.63 6.89 16.21
CA PRO A 6 -24.00 5.63 15.86
C PRO A 6 -22.50 5.86 15.69
N SER A 7 -21.72 5.35 16.65
CA SER A 7 -20.26 5.25 16.56
C SER A 7 -19.91 4.44 15.32
N ALA A 8 -19.47 5.11 14.25
CA ALA A 8 -18.86 4.47 13.09
C ALA A 8 -17.76 3.53 13.60
N GLY A 9 -18.00 2.22 13.46
CA GLY A 9 -17.19 1.16 14.05
C GLY A 9 -15.72 1.32 13.69
N ARG A 10 -14.92 1.72 14.67
CA ARG A 10 -13.46 1.67 14.58
C ARG A 10 -13.11 0.19 14.41
N ILE A 11 -12.56 -0.21 13.26
CA ILE A 11 -12.03 -1.57 13.10
C ILE A 11 -10.90 -1.72 14.12
N ARG A 12 -11.21 -2.37 15.24
CA ARG A 12 -10.24 -2.68 16.29
C ARG A 12 -9.51 -3.93 15.81
N PHE A 13 -8.38 -3.75 15.15
CA PHE A 13 -7.52 -4.88 14.77
C PHE A 13 -7.06 -5.58 16.06
N GLN A 14 -7.68 -6.71 16.37
CA GLN A 14 -7.20 -7.65 17.39
C GLN A 14 -6.37 -8.71 16.66
N PRO A 15 -5.07 -8.85 16.98
CA PRO A 15 -4.26 -9.91 16.39
C PRO A 15 -4.88 -11.28 16.68
N GLY A 16 -5.13 -12.08 15.64
CA GLY A 16 -5.60 -13.47 15.77
C GLY A 16 -7.10 -13.71 15.62
N MET A 17 -7.93 -12.68 15.41
CA MET A 17 -9.37 -12.87 15.14
C MET A 17 -9.67 -12.61 13.65
N ALA A 18 -10.23 -13.62 12.97
CA ALA A 18 -10.76 -13.43 11.62
C ALA A 18 -11.94 -12.43 11.67
N PRO A 19 -12.13 -11.58 10.65
CA PRO A 19 -13.23 -10.63 10.64
C PRO A 19 -14.57 -11.37 10.57
N ASP A 20 -15.56 -10.89 11.34
CA ASP A 20 -16.91 -11.48 11.42
C ASP A 20 -17.73 -11.36 10.11
N ARG A 21 -17.18 -10.69 9.10
CA ARG A 21 -17.77 -10.51 7.77
C ARG A 21 -16.69 -10.38 6.68
N PRO A 22 -17.06 -10.60 5.41
CA PRO A 22 -16.26 -10.18 4.26
C PRO A 22 -15.81 -8.72 4.35
N LEU A 23 -14.51 -8.51 4.11
CA LEU A 23 -13.91 -7.18 4.01
C LEU A 23 -13.79 -6.74 2.56
N ARG A 24 -13.90 -5.43 2.33
CA ARG A 24 -13.57 -4.79 1.06
C ARG A 24 -12.19 -4.17 1.17
N ILE A 25 -11.27 -4.58 0.32
CA ILE A 25 -9.85 -4.25 0.43
C ILE A 25 -9.43 -3.56 -0.86
N ILE A 26 -8.95 -2.32 -0.79
CA ILE A 26 -8.25 -1.72 -1.93
C ILE A 26 -6.80 -2.16 -1.87
N GLN A 27 -6.40 -2.98 -2.84
CA GLN A 27 -5.03 -3.45 -2.99
C GLN A 27 -4.27 -2.48 -3.92
N VAL A 28 -3.40 -1.68 -3.32
CA VAL A 28 -2.57 -0.69 -4.01
C VAL A 28 -1.24 -1.35 -4.36
N PHE A 29 -0.89 -1.34 -5.65
CA PHE A 29 0.40 -1.85 -6.10
C PHE A 29 1.02 -0.95 -7.16
N ASN A 30 2.28 -0.58 -6.99
CA ASN A 30 3.05 0.01 -8.07
C ASN A 30 3.99 -1.04 -8.67
N ARG A 31 3.78 -1.37 -9.94
CA ARG A 31 4.64 -2.29 -10.69
C ARG A 31 5.95 -1.58 -11.05
N TYR A 32 7.08 -2.22 -10.77
CA TYR A 32 8.39 -1.78 -11.25
C TYR A 32 8.62 -2.25 -12.69
N LEU A 33 9.49 -1.53 -13.42
CA LEU A 33 9.80 -1.81 -14.84
C LEU A 33 10.48 -3.16 -15.10
N LEU A 34 11.13 -3.74 -14.09
CA LEU A 34 11.74 -5.06 -14.19
C LEU A 34 10.75 -6.05 -13.57
N PRO A 35 10.21 -7.02 -14.34
CA PRO A 35 9.33 -8.04 -13.79
C PRO A 35 10.07 -8.82 -12.70
N GLY A 36 9.62 -8.64 -11.45
CA GLY A 36 10.12 -9.35 -10.27
C GLY A 36 9.07 -10.31 -9.72
N GLY A 37 9.48 -11.20 -8.81
CA GLY A 37 8.56 -12.14 -8.14
C GLY A 37 7.46 -11.47 -7.30
N GLU A 38 7.57 -10.16 -7.04
CA GLU A 38 6.62 -9.38 -6.26
C GLU A 38 5.22 -9.34 -6.87
N GLU A 39 5.10 -9.26 -8.21
CA GLU A 39 3.80 -9.27 -8.89
C GLU A 39 3.07 -10.59 -8.64
N LYS A 40 3.78 -11.72 -8.72
CA LYS A 40 3.22 -13.05 -8.36
C LYS A 40 2.76 -13.08 -6.91
N SER A 41 3.53 -12.50 -5.99
CA SER A 41 3.12 -12.40 -4.58
C SER A 41 1.87 -11.55 -4.38
N VAL A 42 1.77 -10.39 -5.05
CA VAL A 42 0.57 -9.52 -5.00
C VAL A 42 -0.66 -10.26 -5.52
N HIS A 43 -0.51 -10.96 -6.64
CA HIS A 43 -1.57 -11.78 -7.23
C HIS A 43 -2.03 -12.88 -6.29
N ARG A 44 -1.09 -13.65 -5.74
CA ARG A 44 -1.40 -14.74 -4.79
C ARG A 44 -2.10 -14.22 -3.54
N ILE A 45 -1.64 -13.10 -2.98
CA ILE A 45 -2.29 -12.46 -1.84
C ILE A 45 -3.74 -12.06 -2.19
N ALA A 46 -3.98 -11.52 -3.40
CA ALA A 46 -5.33 -11.18 -3.83
C ALA A 46 -6.23 -12.41 -3.98
N GLU A 47 -5.69 -13.50 -4.51
CA GLU A 47 -6.37 -14.79 -4.67
C GLU A 47 -6.71 -15.42 -3.32
N ASP A 48 -5.75 -15.46 -2.40
CA ASP A 48 -5.93 -16.00 -1.05
C ASP A 48 -6.99 -15.20 -0.26
N LEU A 49 -6.94 -13.86 -0.33
CA LEU A 49 -7.95 -12.99 0.29
C LEU A 49 -9.34 -13.21 -0.32
N SER A 50 -9.43 -13.37 -1.64
CA SER A 50 -10.70 -13.62 -2.34
C SER A 50 -11.26 -15.00 -2.03
N ALA A 51 -10.41 -16.02 -1.94
CA ALA A 51 -10.78 -17.37 -1.50
C ALA A 51 -11.27 -17.39 -0.05
N GLY A 52 -10.73 -16.51 0.81
CA GLY A 52 -11.23 -16.23 2.15
C GLY A 52 -12.56 -15.47 2.19
N GLY A 53 -13.17 -15.17 1.03
CA GLY A 53 -14.46 -14.48 0.92
C GLY A 53 -14.37 -12.96 0.99
N HIS A 54 -13.17 -12.37 0.96
CA HIS A 54 -13.00 -10.91 0.91
C HIS A 54 -13.12 -10.38 -0.52
N GLN A 55 -13.50 -9.11 -0.66
CA GLN A 55 -13.54 -8.43 -1.95
C GLN A 55 -12.27 -7.61 -2.14
N VAL A 56 -11.47 -7.95 -3.14
CA VAL A 56 -10.23 -7.22 -3.47
C VAL A 56 -10.45 -6.32 -4.67
N ILE A 57 -10.32 -5.00 -4.45
CA ILE A 57 -10.36 -3.97 -5.49
C ILE A 57 -8.92 -3.60 -5.85
N ARG A 58 -8.51 -3.84 -7.10
CA ARG A 58 -7.14 -3.58 -7.55
C ARG A 58 -6.96 -2.12 -7.94
N PHE A 59 -5.97 -1.45 -7.35
CA PHE A 59 -5.51 -0.14 -7.75
C PHE A 59 -4.03 -0.22 -8.12
N TRP A 60 -3.77 -0.44 -9.41
CA TRP A 60 -2.41 -0.63 -9.91
C TRP A 60 -1.89 0.60 -10.64
N LYS A 61 -0.60 0.86 -10.45
CA LYS A 61 0.17 1.85 -11.19
C LYS A 61 1.40 1.20 -11.78
N ALA A 62 1.89 1.77 -12.87
CA ALA A 62 3.11 1.30 -13.50
C ALA A 62 4.18 2.38 -13.41
N SER A 63 5.37 2.01 -12.93
CA SER A 63 6.52 2.92 -12.92
C SER A 63 6.96 3.33 -14.34
N GLU A 64 6.54 2.57 -15.37
CA GLU A 64 6.63 2.95 -16.78
C GLU A 64 5.99 4.34 -17.05
N GLU A 65 4.91 4.69 -16.35
CA GLU A 65 4.24 6.00 -16.49
C GLU A 65 5.18 7.18 -16.22
N TRP A 66 6.25 6.96 -15.44
CA TRP A 66 7.24 7.98 -15.08
C TRP A 66 8.56 7.88 -15.86
N LYS A 67 8.67 6.94 -16.80
CA LYS A 67 9.82 6.82 -17.71
C LYS A 67 9.47 6.89 -19.20
N GLY A 68 8.19 6.82 -19.55
CA GLY A 68 7.70 6.98 -20.92
C GLY A 68 7.68 8.43 -21.41
N PRO A 69 7.30 8.69 -22.67
CA PRO A 69 7.25 10.03 -23.25
C PRO A 69 6.27 10.99 -22.54
N ALA A 70 5.31 10.46 -21.76
CA ALA A 70 4.40 11.24 -20.92
C ALA A 70 4.90 11.47 -19.48
N ALA A 71 6.17 11.12 -19.19
CA ALA A 71 6.72 11.22 -17.85
C ALA A 71 6.82 12.67 -17.36
N PRO A 72 6.58 12.90 -16.06
CA PRO A 72 6.84 14.20 -15.46
C PRO A 72 8.34 14.53 -15.53
N PRO A 73 8.70 15.80 -15.76
CA PRO A 73 10.10 16.20 -15.89
C PRO A 73 10.89 15.87 -14.63
N ARG A 74 12.17 15.51 -14.78
CA ARG A 74 13.01 14.92 -13.70
C ARG A 74 13.00 15.74 -12.40
N TRP A 75 13.02 17.07 -12.52
CA TRP A 75 12.97 17.98 -11.36
C TRP A 75 11.66 17.91 -10.57
N ARG A 76 10.56 17.45 -11.19
CA ARG A 76 9.23 17.34 -10.57
C ARG A 76 9.00 15.98 -9.89
N GLN A 77 9.80 14.97 -10.22
CA GLN A 77 9.65 13.61 -9.69
C GLN A 77 9.79 13.53 -8.15
N PRO A 78 10.72 14.24 -7.49
CA PRO A 78 10.79 14.26 -6.02
C PRO A 78 9.52 14.83 -5.37
N PHE A 79 8.90 15.85 -5.97
CA PHE A 79 7.66 16.43 -5.47
C PHE A 79 6.48 15.48 -5.62
N LEU A 80 6.41 14.75 -6.73
CA LEU A 80 5.36 13.75 -6.96
C LEU A 80 5.53 12.53 -6.05
N LEU A 81 6.77 12.15 -5.73
CA LEU A 81 7.04 11.11 -4.73
C LEU A 81 6.44 11.46 -3.37
N TRP A 82 6.45 12.74 -3.00
CA TRP A 82 5.90 13.23 -1.75
C TRP A 82 4.40 13.50 -1.83
N ASN A 83 3.93 14.01 -2.97
CA ASN A 83 2.54 14.40 -3.16
C ASN A 83 2.07 14.31 -4.62
N ASN A 84 1.89 13.09 -5.12
CA ASN A 84 1.18 12.86 -6.39
C ASN A 84 -0.34 13.03 -6.22
N ARG A 85 -0.82 14.27 -6.20
CA ARG A 85 -2.24 14.60 -5.98
C ARG A 85 -3.18 13.82 -6.89
N LYS A 86 -2.86 13.74 -8.19
CA LYS A 86 -3.68 13.03 -9.18
C LYS A 86 -3.95 11.58 -8.77
N VAL A 87 -2.90 10.84 -8.42
CA VAL A 87 -3.03 9.43 -8.02
C VAL A 87 -3.74 9.29 -6.66
N LEU A 88 -3.51 10.23 -5.75
CA LEU A 88 -4.20 10.24 -4.45
C LEU A 88 -5.70 10.58 -4.57
N ASP A 89 -6.08 11.45 -5.50
CA ASP A 89 -7.47 11.80 -5.78
C ASP A 89 -8.20 10.61 -6.44
N GLU A 90 -7.54 9.91 -7.38
CA GLU A 90 -8.07 8.67 -7.97
C GLU A 90 -8.31 7.58 -6.91
N LEU A 91 -7.36 7.40 -5.97
CA LEU A 91 -7.51 6.45 -4.87
C LEU A 91 -8.64 6.84 -3.91
N GLU A 92 -8.81 8.14 -3.65
CA GLU A 92 -9.91 8.64 -2.82
C GLU A 92 -11.28 8.42 -3.47
N GLU A 93 -11.39 8.61 -4.78
CA GLU A 93 -12.62 8.31 -5.52
C GLU A 93 -12.96 6.82 -5.45
N LEU A 94 -11.95 5.96 -5.59
CA LEU A 94 -12.11 4.52 -5.46
C LEU A 94 -12.57 4.13 -4.04
N GLN A 95 -11.97 4.75 -3.02
CA GLN A 95 -12.39 4.59 -1.62
C GLN A 95 -13.84 5.03 -1.41
N ARG A 96 -14.26 6.16 -1.99
CA ARG A 96 -15.63 6.67 -1.89
C ARG A 96 -16.64 5.75 -2.57
N THR A 97 -16.28 5.22 -3.73
CA THR A 97 -17.13 4.35 -4.55
C THR A 97 -17.30 2.98 -3.92
N HIS A 98 -16.20 2.33 -3.56
CA HIS A 98 -16.23 0.95 -3.05
C HIS A 98 -16.42 0.85 -1.55
N LYS A 99 -16.23 1.96 -0.81
CA LYS A 99 -16.31 2.02 0.66
C LYS A 99 -15.46 0.93 1.31
N ALA A 100 -14.19 0.86 0.91
CA ALA A 100 -13.30 -0.19 1.38
C ALA A 100 -13.02 -0.06 2.89
N ASP A 101 -12.87 -1.20 3.54
CA ASP A 101 -12.62 -1.34 4.96
C ASP A 101 -11.16 -1.08 5.32
N LEU A 102 -10.23 -1.36 4.40
CA LEU A 102 -8.81 -1.08 4.55
C LEU A 102 -8.10 -0.94 3.19
N TRP A 103 -6.93 -0.33 3.21
CA TRP A 103 -5.98 -0.32 2.10
C TRP A 103 -4.83 -1.28 2.36
N LEU A 104 -4.57 -2.19 1.41
CA LEU A 104 -3.43 -3.08 1.43
C LEU A 104 -2.39 -2.57 0.44
N LEU A 105 -1.27 -2.06 0.96
CA LEU A 105 -0.26 -1.38 0.18
C LEU A 105 0.90 -2.32 -0.18
N HIS A 106 1.30 -2.31 -1.44
CA HIS A 106 2.46 -3.00 -1.97
C HIS A 106 3.29 -2.00 -2.79
N ASN A 107 4.58 -1.83 -2.45
CA ASN A 107 5.54 -1.03 -3.22
C ASN A 107 5.03 0.36 -3.67
N ILE A 108 4.59 1.23 -2.77
CA ILE A 108 3.93 2.52 -3.13
C ILE A 108 4.83 3.57 -3.83
N VAL A 109 6.14 3.34 -3.93
CA VAL A 109 7.11 4.28 -4.53
C VAL A 109 7.49 3.83 -5.94
N PRO A 110 7.66 4.73 -6.93
CA PRO A 110 7.53 6.19 -6.85
C PRO A 110 6.16 6.76 -7.20
N VAL A 111 5.31 6.02 -7.92
CA VAL A 111 4.13 6.61 -8.59
C VAL A 111 2.99 6.95 -7.63
N VAL A 112 2.75 6.14 -6.60
CA VAL A 112 1.58 6.32 -5.72
C VAL A 112 1.72 7.49 -4.76
N SER A 113 2.94 7.79 -4.30
CA SER A 113 3.28 8.84 -3.32
C SER A 113 3.21 8.40 -1.86
N LEU A 114 4.16 8.89 -1.05
CA LEU A 114 4.13 8.79 0.43
C LEU A 114 2.96 9.56 1.05
N GLY A 115 2.37 10.50 0.30
CA GLY A 115 1.15 11.21 0.70
C GLY A 115 -0.06 10.30 0.97
N ILE A 116 0.01 9.02 0.54
CA ILE A 116 -1.03 8.02 0.80
C ILE A 116 -1.31 7.82 2.29
N PHE A 117 -0.28 7.83 3.15
CA PHE A 117 -0.46 7.68 4.60
C PHE A 117 -1.26 8.84 5.19
N ARG A 118 -0.95 10.07 4.76
CA ARG A 118 -1.69 11.26 5.18
C ARG A 118 -3.13 11.22 4.66
N ARG A 119 -3.34 10.72 3.44
CA ARG A 119 -4.69 10.63 2.85
C ARG A 119 -5.55 9.59 3.59
N ALA A 120 -5.01 8.41 3.85
CA ALA A 120 -5.70 7.37 4.64
C ALA A 120 -6.06 7.86 6.04
N SER A 121 -5.12 8.54 6.72
CA SER A 121 -5.35 9.13 8.03
C SER A 121 -6.50 10.15 8.01
N ARG A 122 -6.56 11.03 6.99
CA ARG A 122 -7.67 11.99 6.83
C ARG A 122 -9.01 11.31 6.55
N LEU A 123 -8.99 10.22 5.80
CA LEU A 123 -10.20 9.43 5.47
C LEU A 123 -10.58 8.44 6.58
N ASN A 124 -9.79 8.35 7.66
CA ASN A 124 -9.93 7.35 8.72
C ASN A 124 -9.98 5.90 8.19
N VAL A 125 -9.20 5.62 7.14
CA VAL A 125 -9.09 4.28 6.55
C VAL A 125 -7.84 3.58 7.10
N PRO A 126 -7.97 2.38 7.69
CA PRO A 126 -6.83 1.56 8.09
C PRO A 126 -5.94 1.18 6.91
N ILE A 127 -4.63 1.13 7.14
CA ILE A 127 -3.64 0.67 6.17
C ILE A 127 -2.94 -0.58 6.71
N ILE A 128 -2.72 -1.55 5.83
CA ILE A 128 -1.72 -2.61 5.99
C ILE A 128 -0.66 -2.40 4.92
N GLN A 129 0.61 -2.21 5.31
CA GLN A 129 1.73 -2.12 4.38
C GLN A 129 2.43 -3.49 4.30
N TRP A 130 2.41 -4.10 3.13
CA TRP A 130 3.15 -5.31 2.84
C TRP A 130 4.44 -4.97 2.10
N LEU A 131 5.58 -5.29 2.70
CA LEU A 131 6.89 -5.01 2.14
C LEU A 131 7.39 -6.24 1.38
N HIS A 132 7.48 -6.15 0.06
CA HIS A 132 8.05 -7.21 -0.78
C HIS A 132 9.58 -7.11 -0.89
N ASN A 133 10.10 -5.89 -0.74
CA ASN A 133 11.52 -5.57 -0.73
C ASN A 133 11.84 -4.80 0.55
N TYR A 134 12.84 -5.24 1.32
CA TYR A 134 13.39 -4.49 2.47
C TYR A 134 14.17 -3.22 2.07
N ARG A 135 13.94 -2.71 0.85
CA ARG A 135 14.58 -1.53 0.26
C ARG A 135 14.33 -0.18 0.93
N PRO A 136 13.27 0.09 1.73
CA PRO A 136 13.18 1.43 2.35
C PRO A 136 14.36 1.75 3.28
N LEU A 137 15.16 0.74 3.66
CA LEU A 137 16.35 0.87 4.49
C LEU A 137 17.69 0.68 3.74
N SER A 138 17.66 0.25 2.47
CA SER A 138 18.88 0.02 1.68
C SER A 138 18.65 0.20 0.18
N PRO A 139 19.39 1.11 -0.49
CA PRO A 139 19.35 1.26 -1.95
C PRO A 139 19.68 -0.03 -2.72
N GLY A 140 20.47 -0.93 -2.11
CA GLY A 140 20.86 -2.21 -2.72
C GLY A 140 19.90 -3.38 -2.46
N GLY A 141 18.89 -3.21 -1.61
CA GLY A 141 17.99 -4.31 -1.19
C GLY A 141 18.59 -5.28 -0.18
N ALA A 142 19.77 -4.95 0.37
CA ALA A 142 20.46 -5.69 1.42
C ALA A 142 20.80 -4.72 2.56
N LEU A 143 20.35 -5.00 3.79
CA LEU A 143 20.79 -4.24 4.95
C LEU A 143 22.24 -4.62 5.26
N PHE A 144 23.09 -3.64 5.57
CA PHE A 144 24.44 -3.89 6.04
C PHE A 144 24.68 -3.19 7.39
N ALA A 145 25.39 -3.88 8.29
CA ALA A 145 26.02 -3.27 9.46
C ALA A 145 27.54 -3.34 9.26
N GLY A 146 28.16 -2.22 8.89
CA GLY A 146 29.55 -2.20 8.43
C GLY A 146 29.70 -2.94 7.10
N THR A 147 30.52 -4.00 7.07
CA THR A 147 30.73 -4.86 5.89
C THR A 147 29.86 -6.11 5.87
N ARG A 148 29.04 -6.34 6.90
CA ARG A 148 28.21 -7.55 7.03
C ARG A 148 26.80 -7.30 6.53
N GLN A 149 26.31 -8.14 5.62
CA GLN A 149 24.90 -8.16 5.22
C GLN A 149 24.06 -8.79 6.34
N LEU A 150 22.97 -8.10 6.72
CA LEU A 150 22.04 -8.56 7.75
C LEU A 150 20.96 -9.46 7.14
N GLN A 151 20.64 -10.54 7.87
CA GLN A 151 19.58 -11.49 7.57
C GLN A 151 18.28 -11.13 8.31
N PRO A 152 17.10 -11.59 7.87
CA PRO A 152 15.82 -11.25 8.50
C PRO A 152 15.70 -11.59 10.00
N ASP A 153 16.50 -12.54 10.48
CA ASP A 153 16.59 -13.00 11.87
C ASP A 153 17.69 -12.30 12.69
N ASP A 154 18.40 -11.33 12.11
CA ASP A 154 19.47 -10.64 12.83
C ASP A 154 18.93 -9.78 13.98
N PRO A 155 19.56 -9.84 15.18
CA PRO A 155 19.11 -9.10 16.36
C PRO A 155 19.24 -7.58 16.23
N LEU A 156 19.89 -7.10 15.16
CA LEU A 156 20.02 -5.69 14.83
C LEU A 156 18.82 -5.14 14.06
N ILE A 157 17.87 -5.99 13.65
CA ILE A 157 16.66 -5.62 12.89
C ILE A 157 15.45 -5.38 13.83
N LEU A 158 15.64 -5.40 15.15
CA LEU A 158 14.60 -5.14 16.18
C LEU A 158 14.92 -3.93 17.06
#